data_AF-A0A1F7FE93-F1
#
_entry.id   AF-A0A1F7FE93-F1
#
_cell.length_a   1.000
_cell.length_b   1.000
_cell.length_c   1.000
_cell.angle_alpha   90.00
_cell.angle_beta   90.00
_cell.angle_gamma   90.00
#
_symmetry.space_group_name_H-M   'P 1'
#
loop_
_entity.id
_entity.type
_entity.pdbx_description
1 polymer ?
#
loop_
_entity_poly.entity_id
_entity_poly.type
_entity_poly.pdbx_seq_one_letter_code
_entity_poly.pdbx_strand_id
1 'polypeptide(L)' 'MKAIGPIEAIKFWLEQNAPNNSDLETYLGSRARVSEILNGKRQLSITMIRKLVSAGIPAELLIRPLHVEKAA' A
#
# COMPACT_ATOMS: atom_id res chain seq x y z
N MET A 1 20.53 3.45 -5.54
CA MET A 1 19.35 4.22 -5.12
C MET A 1 18.28 3.22 -4.67
N LYS A 2 17.76 3.33 -3.44
CA LYS A 2 16.72 2.42 -2.95
C LYS A 2 15.46 2.65 -3.78
N ALA A 3 15.02 1.65 -4.53
CA ALA A 3 13.83 1.77 -5.35
C ALA A 3 12.61 1.95 -4.40
N ILE A 4 11.80 2.97 -4.63
CA ILE A 4 10.57 3.20 -3.85
C ILE A 4 9.67 1.97 -4.04
N GLY A 5 9.43 1.22 -2.98
CA GLY A 5 8.53 0.08 -2.99
C GLY A 5 7.07 0.51 -2.86
N PRO A 6 6.12 -0.42 -3.00
CA PRO A 6 4.70 -0.11 -2.88
C PRO A 6 4.34 0.49 -1.52
N ILE A 7 4.97 0.02 -0.45
CA ILE A 7 4.72 0.53 0.91
C ILE A 7 5.18 1.98 1.03
N GLU A 8 6.39 2.29 0.56
CA GLU A 8 6.92 3.65 0.58
C GLU A 8 6.05 4.60 -0.27
N ALA A 9 5.58 4.15 -1.42
CA ALA A 9 4.67 4.94 -2.25
C ALA A 9 3.33 5.23 -1.55
N ILE A 10 2.75 4.24 -0.86
CA ILE A 10 1.51 4.41 -0.10
C ILE A 10 1.72 5.37 1.07
N LYS A 11 2.82 5.22 1.83
CA LYS A 11 3.14 6.11 2.96
C LYS A 11 3.36 7.55 2.51
N PHE A 12 4.11 7.74 1.43
CA PHE A 12 4.32 9.07 0.85
C PHE A 12 3.00 9.69 0.38
N TRP A 13 2.15 8.93 -0.32
CA TRP A 13 0.84 9.43 -0.74
C TRP A 13 -0.04 9.82 0.46
N LEU A 14 -0.03 9.03 1.53
CA LEU A 14 -0.75 9.32 2.78
C LEU A 14 -0.27 10.64 3.39
N GLU A 15 1.04 10.82 3.57
CA GLU A 15 1.64 12.05 4.09
C GLU A 15 1.21 13.30 3.31
N GLN A 16 1.01 13.18 1.99
CA GLN A 16 0.65 14.31 1.13
C GLN A 16 -0.87 14.55 1.00
N ASN A 17 -1.71 13.51 1.10
CA ASN A 17 -3.11 13.58 0.66
C ASN A 17 -4.14 13.12 1.70
N ALA A 18 -3.72 12.43 2.77
CA ALA A 18 -4.62 11.79 3.72
C ALA A 18 -4.00 11.79 5.13
N PRO A 19 -4.38 12.73 6.01
CA PRO A 19 -3.70 12.91 7.29
C PRO A 19 -3.84 11.73 8.26
N ASN A 20 -4.77 10.79 8.03
CA ASN A 20 -5.03 9.66 8.91
C ASN A 20 -4.90 8.30 8.22
N ASN A 21 -4.26 7.35 8.89
CA ASN A 21 -4.18 5.95 8.44
C ASN A 21 -5.55 5.29 8.21
N SER A 22 -6.61 5.78 8.86
CA SER A 22 -7.99 5.33 8.63
C SER A 22 -8.45 5.54 7.19
N ASP A 23 -7.87 6.51 6.49
CA ASP A 23 -8.24 6.83 5.11
C ASP A 23 -7.80 5.72 4.15
N LEU A 24 -6.77 4.94 4.51
CA LEU A 24 -6.35 3.75 3.78
C LEU A 24 -7.37 2.62 3.87
N GLU A 25 -8.28 2.62 4.86
CA GLU A 25 -9.28 1.55 4.99
C GLU A 25 -10.23 1.52 3.77
N THR A 26 -10.50 2.68 3.15
CA THR A 26 -11.29 2.80 1.91
C THR A 26 -10.64 2.06 0.73
N TYR A 27 -9.31 2.08 0.67
CA TYR A 27 -8.53 1.51 -0.44
C TYR A 27 -8.14 0.06 -0.18
N LEU A 28 -7.70 -0.24 1.04
CA LEU A 28 -7.08 -1.51 1.43
C LEU A 28 -8.06 -2.45 2.14
N GLY A 29 -9.09 -1.94 2.82
CA GLY A 29 -10.05 -2.72 3.61
C GLY A 29 -9.88 -2.51 5.10
N SER A 30 -10.05 -3.55 5.93
CA SER A 30 -10.00 -3.38 7.39
C SER A 30 -8.66 -2.86 7.91
N ARG A 31 -8.67 -2.20 9.09
CA ARG A 31 -7.46 -1.75 9.79
C ARG A 31 -6.38 -2.84 9.94
N ALA A 32 -6.79 -4.06 10.26
CA ALA A 32 -5.87 -5.20 10.34
C ALA A 32 -5.12 -5.42 9.01
N ARG A 33 -5.85 -5.36 7.90
CA ARG A 33 -5.28 -5.53 6.57
C ARG A 33 -4.38 -4.37 6.15
N VAL A 34 -4.74 -3.13 6.51
CA VAL A 34 -3.87 -1.96 6.33
C VAL A 34 -2.53 -2.21 7.02
N SER A 35 -2.56 -2.64 8.29
CA SER A 35 -1.35 -2.96 9.05
C SER A 35 -0.54 -4.09 8.42
N GLU A 36 -1.18 -5.18 7.98
CA GLU A 36 -0.48 -6.27 7.31
C GLU A 36 0.25 -5.81 6.04
N ILE A 37 -0.37 -4.96 5.21
CA ILE A 37 0.23 -4.45 3.98
C ILE A 37 1.37 -3.48 4.29
N LEU A 38 1.18 -2.51 5.19
CA LEU A 38 2.20 -1.52 5.54
C LEU A 38 3.42 -2.12 6.24
N ASN A 39 3.26 -3.29 6.86
CA ASN A 39 4.34 -4.09 7.45
C ASN A 39 4.87 -5.17 6.49
N GLY A 40 4.44 -5.19 5.24
CA GLY A 40 4.90 -6.16 4.24
C GLY A 40 4.39 -7.59 4.44
N LYS A 41 3.52 -7.86 5.41
CA LYS A 41 2.98 -9.20 5.70
C LYS A 41 1.91 -9.66 4.72
N ARG A 42 1.43 -8.78 3.83
CA ARG A 42 0.43 -9.07 2.80
C ARG A 42 0.74 -8.32 1.51
N GLN A 43 0.59 -9.01 0.37
CA GLN A 43 0.65 -8.38 -0.94
C GLN A 43 -0.63 -7.60 -1.28
N LEU A 44 -0.49 -6.56 -2.11
CA LEU A 44 -1.63 -5.84 -2.67
C LEU A 44 -2.38 -6.75 -3.66
N SER A 45 -3.71 -6.77 -3.55
CA SER A 45 -4.54 -7.39 -4.60
C SER A 45 -4.69 -6.44 -5.78
N ILE A 46 -5.02 -6.96 -6.96
CA ILE A 46 -5.31 -6.13 -8.15
C ILE A 46 -6.41 -5.09 -7.89
N THR A 47 -7.41 -5.44 -7.07
CA THR A 47 -8.48 -4.52 -6.68
C THR A 47 -7.95 -3.36 -5.84
N MET A 48 -7.04 -3.62 -4.89
CA MET A 48 -6.40 -2.57 -4.10
C MET A 48 -5.53 -1.68 -4.98
N ILE A 49 -4.74 -2.27 -5.88
CA ILE A 49 -3.89 -1.53 -6.82
C ILE A 49 -4.77 -0.57 -7.64
N ARG A 50 -5.88 -1.04 -8.22
CA ARG A 50 -6.79 -0.18 -9.00
C ARG A 50 -7.33 0.99 -8.16
N LYS A 51 -7.77 0.72 -6.92
CA LYS A 51 -8.27 1.76 -6.02
C LYS A 51 -7.21 2.82 -5.69
N LEU A 52 -5.97 2.39 -5.42
CA LEU A 52 -4.84 3.27 -5.14
C LEU A 52 -4.42 4.08 -6.38
N VAL A 53 -4.50 3.50 -7.57
CA VAL A 53 -4.29 4.21 -8.84
C VAL A 53 -5.34 5.29 -9.05
N SER A 54 -6.61 4.99 -8.76
CA SER A 54 -7.69 5.99 -8.78
C SER A 54 -7.48 7.12 -7.77
N ALA A 55 -6.68 6.89 -6.72
CA ALA A 55 -6.29 7.90 -5.74
C ALA A 55 -5.06 8.74 -6.17
N GLY A 56 -4.47 8.44 -7.32
CA GLY A 56 -3.33 9.15 -7.89
C GLY A 56 -1.97 8.50 -7.66
N ILE A 57 -1.89 7.28 -7.10
CA ILE A 57 -0.62 6.56 -6.94
C ILE A 57 -0.26 5.84 -8.24
N PRO A 58 0.92 6.09 -8.86
CA PRO A 58 1.32 5.42 -10.09
C PRO A 58 1.37 3.89 -9.97
N ALA A 59 0.77 3.19 -10.94
CA ALA A 59 0.71 1.72 -10.94
C ALA A 59 2.09 1.05 -10.89
N GLU A 60 3.09 1.63 -11.55
CA GLU A 60 4.47 1.11 -11.59
C GLU A 60 5.12 1.01 -10.19
N LEU A 61 4.71 1.89 -9.26
CA LEU A 61 5.19 1.86 -7.89
C LEU A 61 4.51 0.75 -7.06
N LEU A 62 3.30 0.34 -7.46
CA LEU A 62 2.45 -0.60 -6.71
C LEU A 62 2.63 -2.06 -7.13
N ILE A 63 3.01 -2.32 -8.39
CA ILE A 63 3.17 -3.68 -8.95
C ILE A 63 4.49 -4.36 -8.55
N ARG A 64 5.36 -3.66 -7.83
CA ARG A 64 6.64 -4.21 -7.38
C ARG A 64 6.41 -5.28 -6.31
N PRO A 65 7.21 -6.37 -6.28
CA PRO A 65 7.06 -7.41 -5.28
C PRO A 65 7.21 -6.83 -3.86
N LEU A 66 6.22 -7.09 -3.01
CA LEU A 66 6.39 -6.92 -1.57
C LEU A 66 7.13 -8.14 -1.04
N HIS A 67 8.23 -7.91 -0.32
CA HIS A 67 8.95 -8.96 0.37
C HIS A 67 8.09 -9.39 1.57
N VAL A 68 7.20 -10.35 1.32
CA VAL A 68 6.35 -10.90 2.36
C VAL A 68 7.20 -11.83 3.20
N GLU A 69 7.39 -11.48 4.48
CA GLU A 69 7.96 -12.40 5.45
C GLU A 69 7.15 -13.70 5.39
N LYS A 70 7.81 -14.82 5.07
CA LYS A 70 7.16 -16.12 5.06
C LYS A 70 6.54 -16.33 6.44
N ALA A 71 5.26 -16.65 6.48
CA ALA A 71 4.64 -17.14 7.71
C ALA A 71 5.45 -18.35 8.19
N ALA A 72 5.96 -18.25 9.43
CA ALA A 72 6.60 -19.36 10.13
C ALA A 72 5.59 -20.45 10.46
#